data_AF-A0AAV3QI49-F1
#
_entry.id   AF-A0AAV3QI49-F1
#
_cell.length_a   1.000
_cell.length_b   1.000
_cell.length_c   1.000
_cell.angle_alpha   90.00
_cell.angle_beta   90.00
_cell.angle_gamma   90.00
#
_symmetry.space_group_name_H-M   'P 1'
#
loop_
_entity.id
_entity.type
_entity.pdbx_description
1 polymer ?
#
loop_
_entity_poly.entity_id
_entity_poly.type
_entity_poly.pdbx_seq_one_letter_code
_entity_poly.pdbx_strand_id
1 'polypeptide(L)'
;MALRCSSRAMEAPVYDNAEVDLITIQMHHGGALLRSPNTRYLGGGFDYFDYVDGKSLSKDVLRQFVSQCRPLCDKDRIKFYHKFRDEWDKGFRLLSKDTDVLGFLGIKDE
;
A
#
# COMPACT_ATOMS: atom_id res chain seq x y z
N MET A 1 -7.93 -9.55 -8.45
CA MET A 1 -6.72 -9.93 -9.22
C MET A 1 -6.08 -8.63 -9.68
N ALA A 2 -4.98 -8.17 -9.06
CA ALA A 2 -4.34 -6.89 -9.42
C ALA A 2 -3.55 -7.05 -10.73
N LEU A 3 -3.79 -6.16 -11.70
CA LEU A 3 -3.47 -6.45 -13.10
C LEU A 3 -2.15 -5.88 -13.62
N ARG A 4 -1.45 -5.03 -12.87
CA ARG A 4 -0.07 -4.63 -13.19
C ARG A 4 0.72 -4.30 -11.93
N CYS A 5 1.91 -4.90 -11.82
CA CYS A 5 2.99 -4.43 -10.96
C CYS A 5 3.95 -3.66 -11.88
N SER A 6 3.90 -2.34 -11.86
CA SER A 6 4.82 -1.51 -12.64
C SER A 6 6.04 -1.20 -11.79
N SER A 7 7.06 -2.04 -11.87
CA SER A 7 8.23 -1.94 -11.00
C SER A 7 9.20 -0.79 -11.30
N ARG A 8 8.75 0.24 -12.03
CA ARG A 8 9.55 1.38 -12.51
C ARG A 8 8.76 2.66 -12.82
N ALA A 9 7.47 2.77 -12.49
CA ALA A 9 6.76 4.02 -12.80
C ALA A 9 7.33 5.19 -11.97
N MET A 10 7.78 6.25 -12.63
CA MET A 10 8.23 7.48 -11.96
C MET A 10 7.06 8.31 -11.41
N GLU A 11 5.84 8.04 -11.88
CA GLU A 11 4.62 8.78 -11.55
C GLU A 11 3.44 7.82 -11.39
N ALA A 12 2.40 8.27 -10.68
CA ALA A 12 1.17 7.52 -10.53
C ALA A 12 0.45 7.38 -11.89
N PRO A 13 -0.13 6.21 -12.20
CA PRO A 13 -0.86 6.02 -13.45
C PRO A 13 -2.10 6.91 -13.52
N VAL A 14 -2.37 7.44 -14.71
CA VAL A 14 -3.51 8.31 -15.03
C VAL A 14 -4.56 7.50 -15.79
N TYR A 15 -5.82 7.59 -15.40
CA TYR A 15 -6.92 6.85 -16.00
C TYR A 15 -8.01 7.79 -16.55
N ASP A 16 -8.41 7.57 -17.81
CA ASP A 16 -9.45 8.37 -18.47
C ASP A 16 -10.88 7.98 -18.07
N ASN A 17 -11.10 6.86 -17.36
CA ASN A 17 -12.43 6.39 -16.93
C ASN A 17 -12.32 5.55 -15.65
N ALA A 18 -12.14 6.18 -14.50
CA ALA A 18 -12.03 5.48 -13.23
C ALA A 18 -13.37 4.82 -12.84
N GLU A 19 -13.42 3.49 -12.81
CA GLU A 19 -14.49 2.78 -12.11
C GLU A 19 -14.42 3.12 -10.61
N VAL A 20 -15.55 3.48 -10.01
CA VAL A 20 -15.64 4.07 -8.66
C VAL A 20 -15.04 3.15 -7.57
N ASP A 21 -14.98 1.84 -7.82
CA ASP A 21 -14.55 0.83 -6.85
C ASP A 21 -13.09 0.36 -7.05
N LEU A 22 -12.39 0.83 -8.08
CA LEU A 22 -11.03 0.43 -8.38
C LEU A 22 -10.02 1.49 -7.93
N ILE A 23 -9.01 1.06 -7.17
CA ILE A 23 -7.97 1.93 -6.62
C ILE A 23 -6.59 1.53 -7.13
N THR A 24 -5.66 2.47 -7.05
CA THR A 24 -4.23 2.24 -7.24
C THR A 24 -3.52 2.28 -5.90
N ILE A 25 -2.72 1.26 -5.59
CA ILE A 25 -1.94 1.19 -4.36
C ILE A 25 -0.46 1.41 -4.68
N GLN A 26 0.12 2.48 -4.14
CA GLN A 26 1.56 2.67 -4.11
C GLN A 26 2.14 1.95 -2.88
N MET A 27 2.99 0.95 -3.09
CA MET A 27 3.58 0.16 -2.02
C MET A 27 5.08 0.41 -1.92
N HIS A 28 5.51 1.06 -0.84
CA HIS A 28 6.94 1.20 -0.51
C HIS A 28 7.48 -0.08 0.15
N HIS A 29 8.60 -0.63 -0.35
CA HIS A 29 9.20 -1.85 0.18
C HIS A 29 10.74 -1.89 0.06
N GLY A 30 11.36 -2.83 0.78
CA GLY A 30 12.80 -3.09 0.73
C GLY A 30 13.71 -2.06 1.40
N GLY A 31 13.15 -0.96 1.92
CA GLY A 31 13.83 0.05 2.73
C GLY A 31 13.47 -0.02 4.21
N ALA A 32 14.03 0.91 4.98
CA ALA A 32 13.82 1.04 6.41
C ALA A 32 12.96 2.25 6.75
N LEU A 33 11.93 2.05 7.57
CA LEU A 33 11.15 3.12 8.17
C LEU A 33 11.86 3.59 9.45
N LEU A 34 12.57 4.72 9.38
CA LEU A 34 13.16 5.38 10.54
C LEU A 34 12.12 6.29 11.20
N ARG A 35 12.14 6.39 12.53
CA ARG A 35 11.17 7.18 13.32
C ARG A 35 11.78 8.36 14.09
N SER A 36 13.10 8.55 14.05
CA SER A 36 13.78 9.59 14.84
C SER A 36 14.92 10.23 14.03
N PRO A 37 15.10 11.57 14.10
CA PRO A 37 14.23 12.56 14.75
C PRO A 37 12.92 12.82 13.99
N ASN A 38 12.89 12.52 12.68
CA ASN A 38 11.71 12.57 11.83
C ASN A 38 11.49 11.20 11.19
N THR A 39 10.24 10.87 10.94
CA THR A 39 9.82 9.65 10.26
C THR A 39 10.22 9.77 8.80
N ARG A 40 10.95 8.78 8.29
CA ARG A 40 11.36 8.74 6.88
C ARG A 40 11.55 7.30 6.42
N TYR A 41 11.24 7.05 5.16
CA TYR A 41 11.54 5.78 4.50
C TYR A 41 12.86 5.89 3.74
N LEU A 42 13.86 5.09 4.09
CA LEU A 42 15.20 5.13 3.47
C LEU A 42 15.56 3.83 2.77
N GLY A 43 16.21 3.94 1.60
CA GLY A 43 16.90 2.82 0.96
C GLY A 43 16.00 1.72 0.39
N GLY A 44 14.77 2.06 -0.04
CA GLY A 44 13.83 1.12 -0.65
C GLY A 44 13.35 1.56 -2.02
N GLY A 45 12.45 0.77 -2.60
CA GLY A 45 11.71 1.11 -3.83
C GLY A 45 10.23 1.29 -3.55
N PHE A 46 9.47 1.60 -4.59
CA PHE A 46 8.03 1.51 -4.57
C PHE A 46 7.53 0.85 -5.86
N ASP A 47 6.43 0.14 -5.74
CA ASP A 47 5.68 -0.42 -6.87
C ASP A 47 4.24 0.11 -6.82
N TYR A 48 3.62 0.24 -7.99
CA TYR A 48 2.19 0.50 -8.11
C TYR A 48 1.45 -0.79 -8.44
N PHE A 49 0.34 -1.00 -7.73
CA PHE A 49 -0.63 -2.05 -7.97
C PHE A 49 -1.94 -1.42 -8.42
N ASP A 50 -2.25 -1.62 -9.69
CA ASP A 50 -3.38 -1.00 -10.38
C ASP A 50 -4.61 -1.90 -10.43
N TYR A 51 -5.78 -1.27 -10.58
CA TYR A 51 -7.09 -1.94 -10.67
C TYR A 51 -7.36 -2.85 -9.47
N VAL A 52 -6.98 -2.39 -8.28
CA VAL A 52 -7.26 -3.11 -7.05
C VAL A 52 -8.70 -2.84 -6.66
N ASP A 53 -9.50 -3.90 -6.55
CA ASP A 53 -10.86 -3.78 -6.01
C ASP A 53 -10.78 -3.45 -4.51
N GLY A 54 -11.20 -2.23 -4.17
CA GLY A 54 -11.17 -1.72 -2.81
C GLY A 54 -12.02 -2.52 -1.83
N LYS A 55 -13.13 -3.11 -2.28
CA LYS A 55 -14.04 -3.93 -1.44
C LYS A 55 -13.41 -5.28 -1.08
N SER A 56 -12.53 -5.78 -1.95
CA SER A 56 -11.81 -7.04 -1.74
C SER A 56 -10.49 -6.89 -0.98
N LEU A 57 -10.12 -5.66 -0.59
CA LEU A 57 -8.80 -5.38 -0.03
C LEU A 57 -8.67 -5.88 1.43
N SER A 58 -7.69 -6.75 1.66
CA SER A 58 -7.36 -7.28 2.99
C SER A 58 -5.85 -7.34 3.21
N LYS A 59 -5.41 -7.63 4.44
CA LYS A 59 -3.98 -7.82 4.71
C LYS A 59 -3.40 -9.00 3.94
N ASP A 60 -4.18 -10.04 3.66
CA ASP A 60 -3.71 -11.16 2.84
C ASP A 60 -3.48 -10.75 1.39
N VAL A 61 -4.35 -9.91 0.83
CA VAL A 61 -4.14 -9.32 -0.49
C VAL A 61 -2.87 -8.46 -0.51
N LEU A 62 -2.66 -7.62 0.52
CA LEU A 62 -1.44 -6.82 0.64
C LEU A 62 -0.17 -7.70 0.78
N ARG A 63 -0.24 -8.83 1.50
CA ARG A 63 0.87 -9.80 1.58
C ARG A 63 1.17 -10.44 0.23
N GLN A 64 0.14 -10.72 -0.59
CA GLN A 64 0.34 -11.20 -1.95
C GLN A 64 1.08 -10.17 -2.80
N PHE A 65 0.76 -8.88 -2.68
CA PHE A 65 1.49 -7.80 -3.35
C PHE A 65 2.95 -7.75 -2.93
N VAL A 66 3.24 -7.80 -1.62
CA VAL A 66 4.62 -7.85 -1.13
C VAL A 66 5.36 -9.09 -1.65
N SER A 67 4.69 -10.23 -1.76
CA SER A 67 5.30 -11.46 -2.30
C SER A 67 5.69 -11.32 -3.77
N GLN A 68 4.96 -10.51 -4.55
CA GLN A 68 5.32 -10.19 -5.93
C GLN A 68 6.52 -9.25 -6.02
N CYS A 69 6.62 -8.26 -5.11
CA CYS A 69 7.77 -7.34 -5.05
C CYS A 69 9.03 -7.99 -4.45
N ARG A 70 8.86 -8.82 -3.42
CA ARG A 70 9.91 -9.39 -2.56
C ARG A 70 9.57 -10.84 -2.19
N PRO A 71 9.83 -11.81 -3.09
CA PRO A 71 9.43 -13.21 -2.89
C PRO A 71 10.02 -13.89 -1.64
N LEU A 72 11.16 -13.41 -1.16
CA LEU A 72 11.89 -13.96 -0.02
C LEU A 72 11.53 -13.30 1.33
N CYS A 73 10.51 -12.42 1.36
CA CYS A 73 10.12 -11.76 2.59
C CYS A 73 9.26 -12.70 3.45
N ASP A 74 9.63 -12.85 4.73
CA ASP A 74 8.84 -13.60 5.71
C ASP A 74 7.50 -12.89 5.95
N LYS A 75 6.42 -13.51 5.49
CA LYS A 75 5.06 -12.96 5.48
C LYS A 75 4.54 -12.59 6.87
N ASP A 76 5.00 -13.30 7.90
CA ASP A 76 4.56 -13.10 9.29
C ASP A 76 5.26 -11.91 9.95
N ARG A 77 6.36 -11.43 9.35
CA ARG A 77 7.13 -10.27 9.85
C ARG A 77 6.77 -8.97 9.12
N ILE A 78 5.89 -9.03 8.12
CA ILE A 78 5.45 -7.85 7.37
C ILE A 78 4.48 -7.02 8.21
N LYS A 79 4.80 -5.74 8.37
CA LYS A 79 3.90 -4.73 8.96
C LYS A 79 3.51 -3.74 7.88
N PHE A 80 2.21 -3.50 7.73
CA PHE A 80 1.68 -2.51 6.79
C PHE A 80 1.41 -1.20 7.50
N TYR A 81 1.83 -0.10 6.88
CA TYR A 81 1.52 1.25 7.33
C TYR A 81 0.83 1.99 6.18
N HIS A 82 -0.27 2.68 6.49
CA HIS A 82 -0.95 3.54 5.54
C HIS A 82 -0.52 4.99 5.77
N LYS A 83 -0.12 5.64 4.67
CA LYS A 83 0.16 7.07 4.58
C LYS A 83 -1.11 7.83 4.19
N PHE A 84 -1.69 8.61 5.10
CA PHE A 84 -2.90 9.41 4.88
C PHE A 84 -2.65 10.93 4.83
N ARG A 85 -1.40 11.37 5.03
CA ARG A 85 -0.94 12.75 4.79
C ARG A 85 0.45 12.71 4.19
N ASP A 86 0.85 13.77 3.49
CA ASP A 86 2.17 13.85 2.88
C ASP A 86 3.31 13.85 3.92
N GLU A 87 3.05 14.37 5.11
CA GLU A 87 3.98 14.41 6.23
C GLU A 87 4.17 13.03 6.88
N TRP A 88 5.41 12.55 6.91
CA TRP A 88 5.75 11.26 7.50
C TRP A 88 5.55 11.17 9.01
N ASP A 89 5.68 12.29 9.73
CA ASP A 89 5.58 12.31 11.19
C ASP A 89 4.15 12.25 11.73
N LYS A 90 3.16 12.67 10.93
CA LYS A 90 1.76 12.82 11.37
C LYS A 90 0.76 12.08 10.49
N GLY A 91 1.24 11.53 9.37
CA GLY A 91 0.40 10.94 8.33
C GLY A 91 0.42 9.42 8.27
N PHE A 92 0.85 8.70 9.31
CA PHE A 92 1.06 7.25 9.23
C PHE A 92 0.28 6.48 10.30
N ARG A 93 -0.44 5.43 9.89
CA ARG A 93 -1.14 4.51 10.80
C ARG A 93 -0.75 3.07 10.49
N LEU A 94 -0.58 2.26 11.53
CA LEU A 94 -0.36 0.81 11.39
C LEU A 94 -1.68 0.10 11.03
N LEU A 95 -1.62 -0.81 10.05
CA LEU A 95 -2.76 -1.66 9.68
C LEU A 95 -2.70 -2.97 10.48
N SER A 96 -3.37 -2.96 11.63
CA SER A 96 -3.31 -4.08 12.57
C SER A 96 -4.31 -5.17 12.18
N LYS A 97 -5.49 -4.78 11.69
CA LYS A 97 -6.61 -5.66 11.32
C LYS A 97 -7.10 -5.36 9.91
N ASP A 98 -7.85 -6.29 9.30
CA ASP A 98 -8.44 -6.08 7.97
C ASP A 98 -9.46 -4.94 7.96
N THR A 99 -10.19 -4.74 9.07
CA THR A 99 -11.09 -3.59 9.24
C THR A 99 -10.37 -2.25 9.19
N ASP A 100 -9.07 -2.21 9.57
CA ASP A 100 -8.29 -1.00 9.36
C ASP A 100 -8.18 -0.73 7.85
N VAL A 101 -7.84 -1.75 7.06
CA VAL A 101 -7.62 -1.69 5.61
C VAL A 101 -8.84 -1.10 4.88
N LEU A 102 -10.04 -1.58 5.20
CA LEU A 102 -11.29 -1.09 4.61
C LEU A 102 -11.64 0.33 5.10
N GLY A 103 -11.40 0.63 6.38
CA GLY A 103 -11.63 1.96 6.95
C GLY A 103 -10.82 3.08 6.31
N PHE A 104 -9.73 2.77 5.58
CA PHE A 104 -8.96 3.77 4.83
C PHE A 104 -9.57 4.15 3.49
N LEU A 105 -10.38 3.29 2.90
CA LEU A 105 -10.99 3.53 1.59
C LEU A 105 -12.26 4.38 1.69
N GLY A 106 -12.65 4.80 2.90
CA GLY A 106 -13.89 5.53 3.14
C GLY A 106 -15.15 4.69 2.91
N ILE A 107 -14.99 3.38 2.69
CA ILE A 107 -16.08 2.42 2.56
C ILE A 107 -16.66 2.23 3.96
N LYS A 108 -17.82 2.84 4.22
CA LYS A 108 -18.63 2.53 5.38
C LYS A 108 -19.42 1.28 5.04
N ASP A 109 -19.34 0.26 5.89
CA ASP A 109 -20.38 -0.77 5.96
C ASP A 109 -21.72 -0.04 6.23
N GLU A 110 -22.61 -0.05 5.24
CA GLU A 110 -24.04 0.24 5.43
C GLU A 110 -24.76 -1.01 5.93
#